data_AF-A0A496SLH6-F1
#
_entry.id   AF-A0A496SLH6-F1
#
_cell.length_a   1.000
_cell.length_b   1.000
_cell.length_c   1.000
_cell.angle_alpha   90.00
_cell.angle_beta   90.00
_cell.angle_gamma   90.00
#
_symmetry.space_group_name_H-M   'P 1'
#
loop_
_entity.id
_entity.type
_entity.pdbx_description
1 polymer ?
#
loop_
_entity_poly.entity_id
_entity_poly.type
_entity_poly.pdbx_seq_one_letter_code
_entity_poly.pdbx_strand_id
1 'polypeptide(L)'
;VLVRTHYFGTLEACLKALGIPYVELPPEAISVDTLRTFRLVVVPYLPEPSQAISEALAEFVEGGGKLLLFYSFPDTLARILGIRKVMYLRREYPGQFSEMRFVKGLPERVRQSSWNIFVVEPESPDAEVLAKWYDSKGKDTGYPAVVCSPSGCYVSHVLLEGGLE
;
A
#
# COMPACT_ATOMS: atom_id res chain seq x y z
N VAL A 1 5.59 0.12 -12.59
CA VAL A 1 4.21 0.26 -13.09
C VAL A 1 3.37 0.96 -12.06
N LEU A 2 2.50 1.87 -12.50
CA LEU A 2 1.38 2.38 -11.71
C LEU A 2 0.08 1.88 -12.35
N VAL A 3 -0.72 1.11 -11.61
CA VAL A 3 -1.97 0.55 -12.14
C VAL A 3 -3.07 1.61 -12.15
N ARG A 4 -3.72 1.81 -13.29
CA ARG A 4 -4.80 2.80 -13.53
C ARG A 4 -6.11 2.35 -12.87
N THR A 5 -6.24 2.57 -11.57
CA THR A 5 -7.45 2.31 -10.78
C THR A 5 -7.95 3.59 -10.08
N HIS A 6 -8.97 3.49 -9.23
CA HIS A 6 -9.29 4.59 -8.31
C HIS A 6 -8.08 5.00 -7.48
N TYR A 7 -7.99 6.29 -7.13
CA TYR A 7 -6.85 6.91 -6.43
C TYR A 7 -5.53 6.92 -7.22
N PHE A 8 -5.54 6.53 -8.50
CA PHE A 8 -4.38 6.64 -9.39
C PHE A 8 -3.82 8.06 -9.43
N GLY A 9 -4.67 9.08 -9.61
CA GLY A 9 -4.24 10.47 -9.79
C GLY A 9 -3.39 11.02 -8.64
N THR A 10 -3.72 10.68 -7.40
CA THR A 10 -2.96 11.11 -6.21
C THR A 10 -1.56 10.53 -6.21
N LEU A 11 -1.41 9.23 -6.48
CA LEU A 11 -0.11 8.57 -6.59
C LEU A 11 0.67 9.05 -7.81
N GLU A 12 -0.02 9.26 -8.94
CA GLU A 12 0.58 9.79 -10.16
C GLU A 12 1.20 11.18 -9.92
N ALA A 13 0.48 12.06 -9.23
CA ALA A 13 0.97 13.38 -8.86
C ALA A 13 2.22 13.29 -7.98
N CYS A 14 2.28 12.34 -7.03
CA CYS A 14 3.48 12.10 -6.22
C CYS A 14 4.68 11.70 -7.08
N LEU A 15 4.49 10.71 -7.96
CA LEU A 15 5.56 10.20 -8.81
C LEU A 15 6.08 11.30 -9.75
N LYS A 16 5.17 12.10 -10.33
CA LYS A 16 5.52 13.27 -11.15
C LYS A 16 6.31 14.31 -10.35
N ALA A 17 5.85 14.67 -9.15
CA ALA A 17 6.52 15.65 -8.30
C ALA A 17 7.93 15.19 -7.87
N LEU A 18 8.12 13.89 -7.68
CA LEU A 18 9.41 13.27 -7.35
C LEU A 18 10.29 12.97 -8.59
N GLY A 19 9.80 13.23 -9.80
CA GLY A 19 10.52 12.91 -11.04
C GLY A 19 10.74 11.41 -11.26
N ILE A 20 9.91 10.55 -10.64
CA ILE A 20 10.03 9.09 -10.76
C ILE A 20 9.29 8.65 -12.04
N PRO A 21 10.00 8.08 -13.02
CA PRO A 21 9.36 7.58 -14.23
C PRO A 21 8.49 6.36 -13.92
N TYR A 22 7.34 6.28 -14.56
CA TYR A 22 6.43 5.14 -14.46
C TYR A 22 5.80 4.84 -15.80
N VAL A 23 5.38 3.59 -15.96
CA VAL A 23 4.45 3.17 -17.01
C VAL A 23 3.12 2.94 -16.34
N GLU A 24 2.10 3.55 -16.93
CA GLU A 24 0.71 3.36 -16.55
C GLU A 24 0.17 2.10 -17.25
N LEU A 25 -0.45 1.21 -16.49
CA LEU A 25 -1.13 0.04 -17.03
C LEU A 25 -2.56 -0.04 -16.50
N PRO A 26 -3.57 -0.25 -17.35
CA PRO A 26 -4.89 -0.58 -16.85
C PRO A 26 -4.89 -2.02 -16.30
N PRO A 27 -5.82 -2.37 -15.38
CA PRO A 27 -5.85 -3.70 -14.75
C PRO A 27 -5.86 -4.87 -15.73
N GLU A 28 -6.54 -4.74 -16.86
CA GLU A 28 -6.64 -5.75 -17.92
C GLU A 28 -5.33 -6.02 -18.66
N ALA A 29 -4.36 -5.10 -18.58
CA ALA A 29 -3.02 -5.28 -19.16
C ALA A 29 -2.04 -5.97 -18.21
N ILE A 30 -2.47 -6.26 -16.97
CA ILE A 30 -1.65 -6.96 -15.98
C ILE A 30 -1.55 -8.43 -16.38
N SER A 31 -0.35 -8.82 -16.79
CA SER A 31 0.06 -10.19 -17.05
C SER A 31 1.51 -10.36 -16.65
N VAL A 32 1.95 -11.60 -16.45
CA VAL A 32 3.35 -11.92 -16.13
C VAL A 32 4.29 -11.35 -17.18
N ASP A 33 3.97 -11.51 -18.47
CA ASP A 33 4.80 -11.02 -19.57
C ASP A 33 4.94 -9.49 -19.56
N THR A 34 3.84 -8.77 -19.33
CA THR A 34 3.90 -7.31 -19.21
C THR A 34 4.74 -6.89 -18.00
N LEU A 35 4.59 -7.59 -16.87
CA LEU A 35 5.24 -7.24 -15.61
C LEU A 35 6.74 -7.56 -15.55
N ARG A 36 7.23 -8.54 -16.33
CA ARG A 36 8.65 -8.98 -16.36
C ARG A 36 9.67 -7.86 -16.60
N THR A 37 9.26 -6.77 -17.25
CA THR A 37 10.15 -5.63 -17.55
C THR A 37 10.27 -4.62 -16.40
N PHE A 38 9.52 -4.82 -15.31
CA PHE A 38 9.42 -3.88 -14.21
C PHE A 38 9.96 -4.46 -12.89
N ARG A 39 10.28 -3.58 -11.94
CA ARG A 39 10.73 -3.98 -10.60
C ARG A 39 9.71 -3.72 -9.49
N LEU A 40 8.77 -2.83 -9.73
CA LEU A 40 7.75 -2.41 -8.78
C LEU A 40 6.41 -2.25 -9.49
N VAL A 41 5.37 -2.83 -8.91
CA VAL A 41 3.98 -2.58 -9.28
C VAL A 41 3.29 -1.86 -8.12
N VAL A 42 2.77 -0.67 -8.40
CA VAL A 42 1.98 0.11 -7.45
C VAL A 42 0.51 -0.07 -7.81
N VAL A 43 -0.29 -0.54 -6.85
CA VAL A 43 -1.74 -0.78 -7.01
C VAL A 43 -2.50 0.16 -6.08
N PRO A 44 -2.95 1.34 -6.57
CA PRO A 44 -3.60 2.35 -5.74
C PRO A 44 -4.85 1.86 -5.01
N TYR A 45 -5.69 1.09 -5.70
CA TYR A 45 -6.88 0.47 -5.11
C TYR A 45 -7.49 -0.56 -6.08
N LEU A 46 -7.37 -1.84 -5.73
CA LEU A 46 -7.97 -2.93 -6.51
C LEU A 46 -8.52 -3.99 -5.52
N PRO A 47 -9.72 -3.77 -4.96
CA PRO A 47 -10.25 -4.61 -3.89
C PRO A 47 -10.56 -6.03 -4.36
N GLU A 48 -11.03 -6.18 -5.59
CA GLU A 48 -11.49 -7.44 -6.17
C GLU A 48 -10.80 -7.68 -7.53
N PRO A 49 -9.48 -7.95 -7.54
CA PRO A 49 -8.80 -8.35 -8.77
C PRO A 49 -9.35 -9.69 -9.24
N SER A 50 -9.37 -9.91 -10.56
CA SER A 50 -9.62 -11.23 -11.11
C SER A 50 -8.57 -12.24 -10.63
N GLN A 51 -8.89 -13.53 -10.71
CA GLN A 51 -7.93 -14.59 -10.40
C GLN A 51 -6.66 -14.45 -11.25
N ALA A 52 -6.79 -14.18 -12.55
CA ALA A 52 -5.67 -13.99 -13.47
C ALA A 52 -4.75 -12.83 -13.06
N ILE A 53 -5.33 -11.70 -12.61
CA ILE A 53 -4.53 -10.56 -12.10
C ILE A 53 -3.79 -10.96 -10.82
N SER A 54 -4.48 -11.66 -9.91
CA SER A 54 -3.88 -12.10 -8.64
C SER A 54 -2.72 -13.06 -8.87
N GLU A 55 -2.87 -14.01 -9.79
CA GLU A 55 -1.82 -14.96 -10.20
C GLU A 55 -0.65 -14.24 -10.87
N ALA A 56 -0.91 -13.31 -11.80
CA ALA A 56 0.14 -12.54 -12.45
C ALA A 56 0.96 -11.69 -11.47
N LEU A 57 0.31 -11.06 -10.49
CA LEU A 57 0.99 -10.32 -9.42
C LEU A 57 1.78 -11.25 -8.50
N ALA A 58 1.30 -12.47 -8.27
CA ALA A 58 1.99 -13.45 -7.47
C ALA A 58 3.28 -13.93 -8.14
N GLU A 59 3.18 -14.38 -9.39
CA GLU A 59 4.32 -14.80 -10.20
C GLU A 59 5.34 -13.67 -10.37
N PHE A 60 4.87 -12.42 -10.49
CA PHE A 60 5.76 -11.25 -10.53
C PHE A 60 6.61 -11.12 -9.27
N VAL A 61 6.04 -11.32 -8.08
CA VAL A 61 6.78 -11.29 -6.82
C VAL A 61 7.71 -12.48 -6.69
N GLU A 62 7.27 -13.68 -7.07
CA GLU A 62 8.12 -14.88 -7.11
C GLU A 62 9.34 -14.68 -8.03
N GLY A 63 9.17 -13.93 -9.12
CA GLY A 63 10.25 -13.49 -10.02
C GLY A 63 11.16 -12.38 -9.46
N GLY A 64 10.98 -11.96 -8.21
CA GLY A 64 11.77 -10.91 -7.54
C GLY A 64 11.22 -9.48 -7.71
N GLY A 65 10.04 -9.34 -8.30
CA GLY A 65 9.29 -8.09 -8.33
C GLY A 65 8.78 -7.68 -6.95
N LYS A 66 8.41 -6.41 -6.79
CA LYS A 66 7.86 -5.87 -5.53
C LYS A 66 6.49 -5.25 -5.74
N LEU A 67 5.61 -5.38 -4.75
CA LEU A 67 4.30 -4.74 -4.76
C LEU A 67 4.26 -3.55 -3.78
N LEU A 68 3.55 -2.50 -4.15
CA LEU A 68 3.07 -1.48 -3.23
C LEU A 68 1.55 -1.45 -3.31
N LEU A 69 0.90 -1.97 -2.26
CA LEU A 69 -0.54 -2.14 -2.17
C LEU A 69 -1.14 -1.17 -1.16
N PHE A 70 -2.38 -0.77 -1.37
CA PHE A 70 -3.10 0.14 -0.47
C PHE A 70 -4.47 -0.43 -0.11
N TYR A 71 -4.82 -0.28 1.17
CA TYR A 71 -6.15 -0.50 1.73
C TYR A 71 -6.73 -1.90 1.52
N SER A 72 -7.42 -2.16 0.40
CA SER A 72 -8.06 -3.45 0.14
C SER A 72 -7.35 -4.19 -0.98
N PHE A 73 -7.19 -5.50 -0.78
CA PHE A 73 -6.44 -6.42 -1.63
C PHE A 73 -6.92 -7.85 -1.31
N PRO A 74 -6.73 -8.87 -2.15
CA PRO A 74 -7.12 -10.25 -1.84
C PRO A 74 -6.13 -10.95 -0.89
N ASP A 75 -6.58 -11.99 -0.18
CA ASP A 75 -5.76 -12.75 0.79
C ASP A 75 -4.53 -13.42 0.15
N THR A 76 -4.63 -13.74 -1.14
CA THR A 76 -3.50 -14.29 -1.89
C THR A 76 -2.31 -13.33 -1.91
N LEU A 77 -2.55 -12.03 -2.09
CA LEU A 77 -1.47 -11.04 -2.06
C LEU A 77 -0.96 -10.78 -0.63
N ALA A 78 -1.80 -11.00 0.40
CA ALA A 78 -1.38 -10.91 1.81
C ALA A 78 -0.30 -11.94 2.14
N ARG A 79 -0.57 -13.20 1.78
CA ARG A 79 0.38 -14.32 1.97
C ARG A 79 1.72 -14.05 1.29
N ILE A 80 1.68 -13.48 0.08
CA ILE A 80 2.89 -13.17 -0.72
C ILE A 80 3.73 -12.05 -0.11
N LEU A 81 3.08 -11.06 0.48
CA LEU A 81 3.75 -10.00 1.23
C LEU A 81 4.19 -10.47 2.63
N GLY A 82 3.83 -11.68 3.07
CA GLY A 82 4.12 -12.15 4.43
C GLY A 82 3.37 -11.36 5.50
N ILE A 83 2.16 -10.89 5.18
CA ILE A 83 1.29 -10.15 6.10
C ILE A 83 -0.04 -10.87 6.24
N ARG A 84 -0.66 -10.76 7.42
CA ARG A 84 -2.04 -11.22 7.63
C ARG A 84 -2.98 -10.03 7.69
N LYS A 85 -4.16 -10.19 7.12
CA LYS A 85 -5.29 -9.30 7.35
C LYS A 85 -5.88 -9.55 8.74
N VAL A 86 -6.15 -8.48 9.47
CA VAL A 86 -6.75 -8.56 10.80
C VAL A 86 -8.22 -8.15 10.74
N MET A 87 -8.49 -6.89 10.39
CA MET A 87 -9.86 -6.36 10.38
C MET A 87 -9.98 -5.06 9.59
N TYR A 88 -11.18 -4.80 9.10
CA TYR A 88 -11.60 -3.43 8.77
C TYR A 88 -11.85 -2.65 10.05
N LEU A 89 -11.29 -1.45 10.16
CA LEU A 89 -11.49 -0.57 11.31
C LEU A 89 -11.91 0.82 10.85
N ARG A 90 -13.14 1.21 11.18
CA ARG A 90 -13.62 2.59 11.03
C ARG A 90 -13.13 3.44 12.21
N ARG A 91 -12.82 4.71 11.98
CA ARG A 91 -12.47 5.63 13.07
C ARG A 91 -13.60 5.73 14.11
N GLU A 92 -13.23 5.75 15.38
CA GLU A 92 -14.08 5.97 16.54
C GLU A 92 -14.28 7.46 16.81
N TYR A 93 -13.26 8.29 16.52
CA TYR A 93 -13.31 9.74 16.73
C TYR A 93 -12.63 10.51 15.59
N PRO A 94 -12.99 11.79 15.37
CA PRO A 94 -12.34 12.64 14.40
C PRO A 94 -10.84 12.75 14.65
N GLY A 95 -10.06 12.52 13.59
CA GLY A 95 -8.60 12.59 13.65
C GLY A 95 -7.92 11.40 14.32
N GLN A 96 -8.58 10.25 14.50
CA GLN A 96 -7.89 9.04 14.98
C GLN A 96 -6.76 8.61 14.04
N PHE A 97 -6.97 8.67 12.72
CA PHE A 97 -5.96 8.33 11.72
C PHE A 97 -5.54 9.61 10.98
N SER A 98 -4.71 10.43 11.64
CA SER A 98 -4.34 11.78 11.20
C SER A 98 -2.95 11.89 10.58
N GLU A 99 -2.02 11.05 11.02
CA GLU A 99 -0.67 11.00 10.46
C GLU A 99 -0.08 9.60 10.61
N MET A 100 0.72 9.22 9.62
CA MET A 100 1.54 8.02 9.65
C MET A 100 2.95 8.47 10.03
N ARG A 101 3.48 7.97 11.15
CA ARG A 101 4.87 8.27 11.56
C ARG A 101 5.75 7.07 11.27
N PHE A 102 6.83 7.29 10.54
CA PHE A 102 7.72 6.21 10.11
C PHE A 102 8.87 6.02 11.08
N VAL A 103 9.50 4.85 10.99
CA VAL A 103 10.79 4.56 11.65
C VAL A 103 11.91 5.46 11.12
N LYS A 104 12.99 5.59 11.89
CA LYS A 104 14.14 6.43 11.55
C LYS A 104 14.75 6.04 10.21
N GLY A 105 15.06 7.03 9.37
CA GLY A 105 15.65 6.84 8.03
C GLY A 105 14.64 6.91 6.88
N LEU A 106 13.35 6.98 7.20
CA LEU A 106 12.26 7.32 6.29
C LEU A 106 11.74 8.73 6.60
N PRO A 107 10.86 9.33 5.76
CA PRO A 107 10.21 10.59 6.08
C PRO A 107 9.58 10.53 7.48
N GLU A 108 9.78 11.57 8.29
CA GLU A 108 9.34 11.57 9.70
C GLU A 108 7.85 11.24 9.83
N ARG A 109 7.02 11.85 8.99
CA ARG A 109 5.59 11.62 8.94
C ARG A 109 5.00 11.90 7.58
N VAL A 110 3.83 11.33 7.33
CA VAL A 110 2.92 11.68 6.24
C VAL A 110 1.55 11.96 6.86
N ARG A 111 0.99 13.14 6.63
CA ARG A 111 -0.36 13.45 7.08
C ARG A 111 -1.38 12.68 6.25
N GLN A 112 -2.51 12.34 6.86
CA GLN A 112 -3.65 11.72 6.15
C GLN A 112 -4.89 11.94 7.00
N SER A 113 -6.02 12.26 6.39
CA SER A 113 -7.28 12.39 7.13
C SER A 113 -8.19 11.19 6.87
N SER A 114 -7.73 10.00 7.26
CA SER A 114 -8.43 8.75 6.97
C SER A 114 -9.63 8.55 7.91
N TRP A 115 -10.69 7.97 7.36
CA TRP A 115 -11.92 7.66 8.13
C TRP A 115 -12.03 6.19 8.51
N ASN A 116 -11.16 5.37 7.96
CA ASN A 116 -11.05 3.95 8.22
C ASN A 116 -9.65 3.49 7.81
N ILE A 117 -9.32 2.26 8.18
CA ILE A 117 -8.13 1.53 7.73
C ILE A 117 -8.51 0.06 7.57
N PHE A 118 -7.69 -0.68 6.82
CA PHE A 118 -7.72 -2.13 6.87
C PHE A 118 -6.45 -2.59 7.59
N VAL A 119 -6.61 -3.11 8.79
CA VAL A 119 -5.51 -3.47 9.69
C VAL A 119 -4.85 -4.75 9.18
N VAL A 120 -3.53 -4.70 9.04
CA VAL A 120 -2.69 -5.86 8.76
C VAL A 120 -1.57 -5.94 9.77
N GLU A 121 -1.04 -7.14 9.96
CA GLU A 121 0.10 -7.39 10.83
C GLU A 121 1.15 -8.25 10.11
N PRO A 122 2.44 -8.10 10.45
CA PRO A 122 3.48 -9.01 9.99
C PRO A 122 3.16 -10.46 10.33
N GLU A 123 3.24 -11.35 9.35
CA GLU A 123 3.07 -12.80 9.51
C GLU A 123 4.38 -13.56 9.27
N SER A 124 5.25 -13.07 8.37
CA SER A 124 6.59 -13.60 8.18
C SER A 124 7.62 -12.88 9.07
N PRO A 125 8.76 -13.54 9.40
CA PRO A 125 9.83 -12.92 10.20
C PRO A 125 10.51 -11.75 9.50
N ASP A 126 10.42 -11.67 8.18
CA ASP A 126 10.99 -10.59 7.36
C ASP A 126 10.01 -9.43 7.10
N ALA A 127 8.78 -9.54 7.61
CA ALA A 127 7.80 -8.46 7.56
C ALA A 127 7.90 -7.58 8.81
N GLU A 128 7.84 -6.27 8.63
CA GLU A 128 7.98 -5.30 9.71
C GLU A 128 7.04 -4.10 9.56
N VAL A 129 6.63 -3.53 10.69
CA VAL A 129 5.84 -2.30 10.73
C VAL A 129 6.78 -1.11 10.57
N LEU A 130 6.75 -0.45 9.41
CA LEU A 130 7.58 0.72 9.12
C LEU A 130 6.93 2.04 9.52
N ALA A 131 5.60 2.07 9.68
CA ALA A 131 4.89 3.23 10.20
C ALA A 131 3.67 2.84 11.03
N LYS A 132 3.32 3.70 11.99
CA LYS A 132 2.11 3.60 12.79
C LYS A 132 1.23 4.83 12.63
N TRP A 133 -0.07 4.65 12.86
CA TRP A 133 -1.02 5.74 12.91
C TRP A 133 -0.96 6.49 14.23
N TYR A 134 -0.91 7.81 14.11
CA TYR A 134 -1.07 8.75 15.22
C TYR A 134 -2.31 9.61 15.00
N ASP A 135 -2.95 9.96 16.10
CA ASP A 135 -4.11 10.83 16.08
C ASP A 135 -3.74 12.32 15.89
N SER A 136 -4.74 13.17 15.72
CA SER A 136 -4.58 14.62 15.53
C SER A 136 -3.90 15.35 16.70
N LYS A 137 -3.76 14.70 17.86
CA LYS A 137 -3.04 15.20 19.04
C LYS A 137 -1.64 14.59 19.16
N GLY A 138 -1.24 13.78 18.19
CA GLY A 138 0.04 13.10 18.16
C GLY A 138 0.15 11.92 19.12
N LYS A 139 -0.98 11.29 19.48
CA LYS A 139 -1.02 10.05 20.28
C LYS A 139 -0.94 8.83 19.37
N ASP A 140 -0.07 7.88 19.69
CA ASP A 140 -0.01 6.57 19.01
C ASP A 140 -1.36 5.85 19.19
N THR A 141 -1.97 5.43 18.08
CA THR A 141 -3.24 4.69 18.09
C THR A 141 -3.05 3.20 18.31
N GLY A 142 -1.82 2.70 18.20
CA GLY A 142 -1.47 1.28 18.26
C GLY A 142 -1.59 0.54 16.92
N TYR A 143 -2.14 1.19 15.88
CA TYR A 143 -2.41 0.52 14.60
C TYR A 143 -1.28 0.70 13.58
N PRO A 144 -0.83 -0.38 12.91
CA PRO A 144 0.09 -0.30 11.78
C PRO A 144 -0.48 0.54 10.64
N ALA A 145 0.34 1.45 10.09
CA ALA A 145 0.02 2.25 8.92
C ALA A 145 0.69 1.71 7.67
N VAL A 146 1.96 1.31 7.79
CA VAL A 146 2.73 0.72 6.69
C VAL A 146 3.44 -0.53 7.21
N VAL A 147 3.23 -1.64 6.52
CA VAL A 147 3.93 -2.91 6.78
C VAL A 147 4.66 -3.33 5.52
N CYS A 148 5.93 -3.65 5.63
CA CYS A 148 6.77 -4.03 4.48
C CYS A 148 7.50 -5.33 4.74
N SER A 149 7.87 -6.01 3.66
CA SER A 149 8.69 -7.22 3.62
C SER A 149 9.60 -7.16 2.38
N PRO A 150 10.47 -8.15 2.15
CA PRO A 150 11.26 -8.22 0.91
C PRO A 150 10.40 -8.21 -0.37
N SER A 151 9.15 -8.68 -0.30
CA SER A 151 8.21 -8.72 -1.41
C SER A 151 7.51 -7.39 -1.71
N GLY A 152 7.65 -6.38 -0.84
CA GLY A 152 7.01 -5.09 -1.03
C GLY A 152 6.41 -4.48 0.23
N CYS A 153 5.48 -3.56 0.05
CA CYS A 153 4.85 -2.80 1.12
C CYS A 153 3.34 -2.75 0.97
N TYR A 154 2.67 -2.67 2.11
CA TYR A 154 1.25 -2.44 2.22
C TYR A 154 0.99 -1.20 3.08
N VAL A 155 0.13 -0.31 2.59
CA VAL A 155 -0.37 0.86 3.34
C VAL A 155 -1.81 0.61 3.73
N SER A 156 -2.16 0.79 5.00
CA SER A 156 -3.47 0.41 5.55
C SER A 156 -4.65 1.27 5.08
N HIS A 157 -4.41 2.25 4.20
CA HIS A 157 -5.41 3.11 3.60
C HIS A 157 -4.93 3.58 2.22
N VAL A 158 -5.86 4.03 1.37
CA VAL A 158 -5.53 4.72 0.11
C VAL A 158 -4.88 6.08 0.38
N LEU A 159 -4.13 6.63 -0.57
CA LEU A 159 -3.66 8.01 -0.46
C LEU A 159 -4.75 8.98 -0.91
N LEU A 160 -5.14 9.88 -0.02
CA LEU A 160 -6.10 10.94 -0.31
C LEU A 160 -5.39 12.22 -0.78
N GLU A 161 -6.05 12.95 -1.67
CA GLU A 161 -5.61 14.30 -2.05
C GLU A 161 -5.58 15.22 -0.83
N GLY A 162 -4.57 16.08 -0.75
CA GLY A 162 -4.37 17.01 0.38
C GLY A 162 -3.78 16.39 1.65
N GLY A 163 -3.52 15.07 1.69
CA GLY A 163 -2.79 14.43 2.80
C GLY A 163 -1.27 14.56 2.70
N LEU A 164 -0.74 14.79 1.50
CA LEU A 164 0.70 14.81 1.22
C LEU A 164 1.28 16.21 1.50
N GLU A 165 1.45 16.53 2.78
CA GLU A 165 2.21 17.68 3.30
C GLU A 165 3.36 17.22 4.20
#